data_AF-A0A812NTA9-F1
#
_entry.id   AF-A0A812NTA9-F1
#
_cell.length_a   1.000
_cell.length_b   1.000
_cell.length_c   1.000
_cell.angle_alpha   90.00
_cell.angle_beta   90.00
_cell.angle_gamma   90.00
#
_symmetry.space_group_name_H-M   'P 1'
#
loop_
_entity.id
_entity.type
_entity.pdbx_description
1 polymer ?
#
loop_
_entity_poly.entity_id
_entity_poly.type
_entity_poly.pdbx_seq_one_letter_code
_entity_poly.pdbx_strand_id
1 'polypeptide(L)'
;MVVYQHHERVNGKGYPVGAMGDEIHPWARLCSVVNVFESLIRNVSMLETVYSQKMKLLLDRLRCRIQLPDQFADLENRRGVLPAQALDMRRTTRMYCPGKLLIESFASLPSVPRNHQYVVGYSVDISSTGIRFLHDTELYPGEQITLWTSAQRLTCTVIRCRRLNELCYEIGASFADDDPNVESPQDVEHPEHDGHRSEDFLN
;
A
#
# COMPACT_ATOMS: atom_id res chain seq x y z
N MET A 1 27.41 -2.73 12.71
CA MET A 1 27.74 -1.46 12.03
C MET A 1 27.07 -1.33 10.66
N VAL A 2 27.13 -2.36 9.79
CA VAL A 2 26.49 -2.36 8.44
C VAL A 2 25.00 -2.02 8.48
N VAL A 3 24.21 -2.77 9.26
CA VAL A 3 22.76 -2.54 9.41
C VAL A 3 22.45 -1.17 10.00
N TYR A 4 23.34 -0.60 10.81
CA TYR A 4 23.12 0.70 11.43
C TYR A 4 23.36 1.86 10.45
N GLN A 5 24.32 1.71 9.53
CA GLN A 5 24.76 2.78 8.63
C GLN A 5 24.27 2.61 7.18
N HIS A 6 23.53 1.55 6.84
CA HIS A 6 23.12 1.32 5.44
C HIS A 6 22.06 2.30 4.92
N HIS A 7 21.57 3.19 5.78
CA HIS A 7 20.74 4.35 5.41
C HIS A 7 21.53 5.67 5.38
N GLU A 8 22.83 5.63 5.68
CA GLU A 8 23.73 6.75 5.47
C GLU A 8 23.90 7.03 3.97
N ARG A 9 24.10 8.30 3.63
CA ARG A 9 24.30 8.72 2.24
C ARG A 9 25.65 9.38 2.13
N VAL A 10 26.34 9.14 1.02
CA VAL A 10 27.68 9.70 0.78
C VAL A 10 27.73 11.23 0.86
N ASN A 11 26.59 11.92 0.70
CA ASN A 11 26.44 13.36 0.86
C ASN A 11 26.04 13.83 2.28
N GLY A 12 26.07 12.92 3.27
CA GLY A 12 25.71 13.19 4.68
C GLY A 12 24.23 13.43 4.93
N LYS A 13 23.37 13.30 3.93
CA LYS A 13 21.90 13.42 4.08
C LYS A 13 21.25 12.10 4.52
N GLY A 14 22.04 11.13 4.93
CA GLY A 14 21.55 9.85 5.43
C GLY A 14 21.34 9.86 6.94
N TYR A 15 20.87 8.75 7.48
CA TYR A 15 20.53 8.61 8.89
C TYR A 15 21.05 7.26 9.42
N PRO A 16 21.27 7.10 10.74
CA PRO A 16 20.92 8.03 11.83
C PRO A 16 22.01 9.04 12.22
N VAL A 17 23.25 8.88 11.76
CA VAL A 17 24.42 9.67 12.20
C VAL A 17 24.72 10.83 11.25
N GLY A 18 24.37 10.70 9.97
CA GLY A 18 24.73 11.69 8.95
C GLY A 18 26.19 11.54 8.48
N ALA A 19 26.75 10.35 8.64
CA ALA A 19 28.14 10.04 8.26
C ALA A 19 28.37 10.29 6.77
N MET A 20 29.52 10.88 6.43
CA MET A 20 29.83 11.31 5.07
C MET A 20 30.91 10.45 4.41
N GLY A 21 30.73 10.15 3.12
CA GLY A 21 31.74 9.49 2.30
C GLY A 21 32.33 8.22 2.94
N ASP A 22 33.59 8.31 3.34
CA ASP A 22 34.37 7.19 3.87
C ASP A 22 34.16 6.92 5.36
N GLU A 23 33.40 7.79 6.06
CA GLU A 23 32.93 7.53 7.42
C GLU A 23 31.84 6.44 7.47
N ILE A 24 31.23 6.16 6.32
CA ILE A 24 30.22 5.12 6.15
C ILE A 24 30.93 3.79 5.88
N HIS A 25 30.62 2.77 6.67
CA HIS A 25 31.19 1.44 6.48
C HIS A 25 30.99 0.95 5.02
N PRO A 26 32.02 0.39 4.35
CA PRO A 26 31.94 0.04 2.92
C PRO A 26 30.75 -0.86 2.56
N TRP A 27 30.48 -1.88 3.38
CA TRP A 27 29.32 -2.76 3.20
C TRP A 27 27.98 -2.04 3.39
N ALA A 28 27.92 -0.99 4.22
CA ALA A 28 26.71 -0.21 4.41
C ALA A 28 26.37 0.59 3.14
N ARG A 29 27.38 1.17 2.48
CA ARG A 29 27.24 1.84 1.18
C ARG A 29 26.70 0.90 0.10
N LEU A 30 27.18 -0.35 0.07
CA LEU A 30 26.68 -1.37 -0.86
C LEU A 30 25.19 -1.69 -0.59
N CYS A 31 24.82 -1.92 0.67
CA CYS A 31 23.44 -2.16 1.06
C CYS A 31 22.53 -0.97 0.71
N SER A 32 23.00 0.28 0.82
CA SER A 32 22.23 1.46 0.39
C SER A 32 21.90 1.42 -1.11
N VAL A 33 22.86 1.01 -1.95
CA VAL A 33 22.66 0.86 -3.40
C VAL A 33 21.66 -0.26 -3.69
N VAL A 34 21.80 -1.41 -3.03
CA VAL A 34 20.87 -2.54 -3.16
C VAL A 34 19.45 -2.13 -2.78
N ASN A 35 19.26 -1.41 -1.67
CA ASN A 35 17.94 -0.92 -1.26
C ASN A 35 17.30 0.03 -2.28
N VAL A 36 18.09 0.92 -2.89
CA VAL A 36 17.59 1.81 -3.96
C VAL A 36 17.20 0.99 -5.18
N PHE A 37 18.04 0.04 -5.58
CA PHE A 37 17.79 -0.81 -6.74
C PHE A 37 16.55 -1.71 -6.55
N GLU A 38 16.41 -2.32 -5.37
CA GLU A 38 15.23 -3.06 -4.97
C GLU A 38 13.96 -2.19 -5.01
N SER A 39 14.04 -0.97 -4.48
CA SER A 39 12.93 -0.02 -4.56
C SER A 39 12.57 0.35 -6.00
N LEU A 40 13.56 0.46 -6.90
CA LEU A 40 13.32 0.72 -8.31
C LEU A 40 12.67 -0.49 -8.99
N ILE A 41 13.10 -1.72 -8.68
CA ILE A 41 12.53 -2.94 -9.26
C ILE A 41 11.10 -3.17 -8.76
N ARG A 42 10.83 -3.01 -7.46
CA ARG A 42 9.48 -3.13 -6.90
C ARG A 42 8.49 -2.16 -7.52
N ASN A 43 8.95 -1.00 -7.99
CA ASN A 43 8.11 -0.03 -8.68
C ASN A 43 7.92 -0.35 -10.18
N VAL A 44 8.75 -1.20 -10.77
CA VAL A 44 8.80 -1.48 -12.22
C VAL A 44 8.23 -2.86 -12.58
N SER A 45 7.83 -3.69 -11.61
CA SER A 45 7.24 -5.01 -11.89
C SER A 45 5.79 -4.94 -12.39
N MET A 46 5.65 -4.61 -13.67
CA MET A 46 5.07 -5.45 -14.73
C MET A 46 3.75 -6.20 -14.41
N LEU A 47 2.69 -5.47 -14.03
CA LEU A 47 1.28 -5.88 -14.24
C LEU A 47 0.39 -4.68 -14.64
N GLU A 48 0.95 -3.64 -15.25
CA GLU A 48 0.24 -2.36 -15.52
C GLU A 48 -0.92 -2.46 -16.53
N THR A 49 -1.04 -3.55 -17.30
CA THR A 49 -1.96 -3.53 -18.46
C THR A 49 -3.32 -4.21 -18.23
N VAL A 50 -3.44 -5.19 -17.33
CA VAL A 50 -4.71 -5.96 -17.17
C VAL A 50 -5.50 -5.57 -15.92
N TYR A 51 -4.84 -5.23 -14.81
CA TYR A 51 -5.53 -4.76 -13.59
C TYR A 51 -6.13 -3.35 -13.76
N SER A 52 -5.61 -2.52 -14.67
CA SER A 52 -5.98 -1.10 -14.75
C SER A 52 -7.42 -0.85 -15.22
N GLN A 53 -7.98 -1.67 -16.13
CA GLN A 53 -9.34 -1.43 -16.66
C GLN A 53 -10.44 -1.79 -15.67
N LYS A 54 -10.38 -3.00 -15.08
CA LYS A 54 -11.34 -3.45 -14.06
C LYS A 54 -11.25 -2.56 -12.81
N MET A 55 -10.04 -2.20 -12.39
CA MET A 55 -9.81 -1.28 -11.28
C MET A 55 -10.39 0.11 -11.56
N LYS A 56 -10.16 0.67 -12.75
CA LYS A 56 -10.71 1.97 -13.15
C LYS A 56 -12.24 1.96 -13.14
N LEU A 57 -12.87 0.91 -13.67
CA LEU A 57 -14.32 0.74 -13.62
C LEU A 57 -14.86 0.64 -12.19
N LEU A 58 -14.16 -0.04 -11.29
CA LEU A 58 -14.53 -0.13 -9.87
C LEU A 58 -14.37 1.23 -9.18
N LEU A 59 -13.27 1.94 -9.41
CA LEU A 59 -13.04 3.29 -8.89
C LEU A 59 -14.09 4.29 -9.36
N ASP A 60 -14.55 4.18 -10.62
CA ASP A 60 -15.60 5.05 -11.19
C ASP A 60 -16.99 4.73 -10.61
N ARG A 61 -17.26 3.46 -10.25
CA ARG A 61 -18.53 3.05 -9.67
C ARG A 61 -18.62 3.28 -8.16
N LEU A 62 -17.50 3.24 -7.46
CA LEU A 62 -17.44 3.41 -6.02
C LEU A 62 -17.37 4.90 -5.66
N ARG A 63 -18.23 5.33 -4.73
CA ARG A 63 -18.24 6.72 -4.28
C ARG A 63 -17.05 6.96 -3.36
N CYS A 64 -16.15 7.87 -3.74
CA CYS A 64 -15.18 8.42 -2.81
C CYS A 64 -15.88 9.45 -1.92
N ARG A 65 -15.91 9.21 -0.60
CA ARG A 65 -16.51 10.10 0.39
C ARG A 65 -15.50 11.01 1.08
N ILE A 66 -14.21 10.81 0.82
CA ILE A 66 -13.15 11.52 1.52
C ILE A 66 -13.21 13.01 1.22
N GLN A 67 -13.31 13.81 2.28
CA GLN A 67 -13.10 15.26 2.19
C GLN A 67 -11.61 15.56 2.44
N LEU A 68 -10.86 15.74 1.35
CA LEU A 68 -9.42 16.03 1.45
C LEU A 68 -9.19 17.37 2.16
N PRO A 69 -8.43 17.38 3.28
CA PRO A 69 -8.01 18.62 3.93
C PRO A 69 -7.05 19.43 3.05
N ASP A 70 -6.95 20.74 3.28
CA ASP A 70 -6.09 21.67 2.52
C ASP A 70 -4.63 21.22 2.44
N GLN A 71 -4.10 20.61 3.52
CA GLN A 71 -2.73 20.08 3.55
C GLN A 71 -2.48 18.94 2.54
N PHE A 72 -3.53 18.41 1.90
CA PHE A 72 -3.50 17.40 0.86
C PHE A 72 -4.05 17.91 -0.49
N ALA A 73 -4.33 19.21 -0.64
CA ALA A 73 -4.84 19.79 -1.89
C ALA A 73 -3.93 19.48 -3.10
N ASP A 74 -2.62 19.47 -2.88
CA ASP A 74 -1.61 19.18 -3.91
C ASP A 74 -1.06 17.74 -3.82
N LEU A 75 -1.80 16.82 -3.19
CA LEU A 75 -1.35 15.45 -2.95
C LEU A 75 -0.92 14.76 -4.25
N GLU A 76 -1.71 14.89 -5.32
CA GLU A 76 -1.48 14.22 -6.61
C GLU A 76 -0.18 14.62 -7.29
N ASN A 77 0.38 15.80 -6.99
CA ASN A 77 1.63 16.30 -7.58
C ASN A 77 2.87 15.93 -6.76
N ARG A 78 2.70 15.38 -5.55
CA ARG A 78 3.84 15.02 -4.69
C ARG A 78 4.61 13.82 -5.25
N ARG A 79 5.92 13.98 -5.41
CA ARG A 79 6.80 12.93 -5.93
C ARG A 79 8.11 12.87 -5.14
N GLY A 80 8.78 11.73 -5.24
CA GLY A 80 10.10 11.53 -4.66
C GLY A 80 10.07 11.13 -3.18
N VAL A 81 11.21 11.31 -2.53
CA VAL A 81 11.43 10.87 -1.15
C VAL A 81 10.79 11.84 -0.16
N LEU A 82 10.08 11.32 0.84
CA LEU A 82 9.54 12.11 1.94
C LEU A 82 10.70 12.70 2.75
N PRO A 83 10.76 14.03 2.96
CA PRO A 83 11.86 14.63 3.72
C PRO A 83 11.90 14.12 5.15
N ALA A 84 13.11 13.96 5.68
CA ALA A 84 13.33 13.66 7.11
C ALA A 84 13.01 14.90 7.95
N GLN A 85 12.40 14.68 9.11
CA GLN A 85 12.12 15.73 10.10
C GLN A 85 13.07 15.57 11.30
N ALA A 86 13.30 16.64 12.07
CA ALA A 86 14.27 16.62 13.17
C ALA A 86 13.98 15.56 14.27
N LEU A 87 12.73 15.13 14.40
CA LEU A 87 12.27 14.10 15.36
C LEU A 87 11.83 12.80 14.67
N ASP A 88 12.36 12.56 13.47
CA ASP A 88 11.96 11.42 12.65
C ASP A 88 12.56 10.11 13.16
N MET A 89 11.71 9.25 13.73
CA MET A 89 12.09 7.92 14.21
C MET A 89 11.85 6.82 13.16
N ARG A 90 11.56 7.18 11.91
CA ARG A 90 11.36 6.19 10.83
C ARG A 90 12.65 5.43 10.60
N ARG A 91 12.55 4.09 10.61
CA ARG A 91 13.68 3.21 10.30
C ARG A 91 13.91 3.08 8.79
N THR A 92 12.90 3.32 7.98
CA THR A 92 12.93 3.13 6.53
C THR A 92 12.55 4.41 5.79
N THR A 93 13.17 4.61 4.63
CA THR A 93 12.84 5.72 3.74
C THR A 93 11.41 5.56 3.22
N ARG A 94 10.63 6.65 3.23
CA ARG A 94 9.31 6.71 2.61
C ARG A 94 9.36 7.54 1.34
N MET A 95 8.60 7.15 0.33
CA MET A 95 8.43 7.88 -0.91
C MET A 95 6.97 8.26 -1.08
N TYR A 96 6.73 9.48 -1.57
CA TYR A 96 5.39 9.89 -1.99
C TYR A 96 4.89 8.93 -3.08
N CYS A 97 3.71 8.37 -2.84
CA CYS A 97 3.04 7.48 -3.80
C CYS A 97 1.55 7.86 -3.92
N PRO A 98 1.22 9.13 -4.20
CA PRO A 98 -0.17 9.57 -4.22
C PRO A 98 -0.93 8.93 -5.37
N GLY A 99 -2.11 8.42 -5.07
CA GLY A 99 -2.97 7.76 -6.04
C GLY A 99 -4.26 7.28 -5.39
N LYS A 100 -5.29 7.08 -6.20
CA LYS A 100 -6.51 6.40 -5.72
C LYS A 100 -6.21 4.93 -5.54
N LEU A 101 -6.77 4.34 -4.49
CA LEU A 101 -6.71 2.92 -4.22
C LEU A 101 -8.09 2.42 -3.78
N LEU A 102 -8.33 1.12 -3.94
CA LEU A 102 -9.47 0.48 -3.30
C LEU A 102 -9.04 -0.10 -1.97
N ILE A 103 -9.85 0.12 -0.97
CA ILE A 103 -9.67 -0.41 0.38
C ILE A 103 -10.79 -1.41 0.58
N GLU A 104 -10.40 -2.66 0.72
CA GLU A 104 -11.27 -3.76 1.10
C GLU A 104 -11.13 -3.94 2.61
N SER A 105 -12.22 -3.69 3.31
CA SER A 105 -12.33 -3.95 4.75
C SER A 105 -13.13 -5.22 4.97
N PHE A 106 -12.70 -6.04 5.92
CA PHE A 106 -13.40 -7.24 6.38
C PHE A 106 -13.48 -7.23 7.92
N ALA A 107 -14.33 -8.08 8.50
CA ALA A 107 -14.45 -8.22 9.95
C ALA A 107 -13.23 -8.95 10.54
N SER A 108 -12.08 -8.27 10.61
CA SER A 108 -10.83 -8.84 11.11
C SER A 108 -10.73 -8.84 12.63
N LEU A 109 -11.49 -7.97 13.32
CA LEU A 109 -11.49 -7.85 14.77
C LEU A 109 -12.85 -8.29 15.35
N PRO A 110 -12.90 -9.26 16.29
CA PRO A 110 -14.16 -9.71 16.88
C PRO A 110 -14.92 -8.60 17.60
N SER A 111 -14.19 -7.66 18.21
CA SER A 111 -14.76 -6.57 19.02
C SER A 111 -15.22 -5.37 18.18
N VAL A 112 -14.92 -5.33 16.87
CA VAL A 112 -15.30 -4.25 15.96
C VAL A 112 -15.98 -4.88 14.73
N PRO A 113 -17.30 -5.08 14.75
CA PRO A 113 -17.99 -5.65 13.61
C PRO A 113 -17.90 -4.70 12.41
N ARG A 114 -17.36 -5.19 11.30
CA ARG A 114 -17.35 -4.49 10.01
C ARG A 114 -18.06 -5.31 8.95
N ASN A 115 -18.84 -4.63 8.12
CA ASN A 115 -19.31 -5.23 6.88
C ASN A 115 -18.14 -5.35 5.91
N HIS A 116 -18.10 -6.46 5.18
CA HIS A 116 -17.20 -6.58 4.04
C HIS A 116 -17.57 -5.49 3.02
N GLN A 117 -16.67 -4.55 2.75
CA GLN A 117 -16.94 -3.44 1.86
C GLN A 117 -15.68 -2.97 1.12
N TYR A 118 -15.92 -2.43 -0.07
CA TYR A 118 -14.91 -1.75 -0.88
C TYR A 118 -15.18 -0.24 -0.85
N VAL A 119 -14.16 0.53 -0.48
CA VAL A 119 -14.22 1.99 -0.51
C VAL A 119 -13.02 2.57 -1.26
N VAL A 120 -13.19 3.77 -1.80
CA VAL A 120 -12.11 4.48 -2.49
C VAL A 120 -11.33 5.31 -1.48
N GLY A 121 -10.03 5.05 -1.38
CA GLY A 121 -9.08 5.82 -0.58
C GLY A 121 -8.00 6.49 -1.41
N TYR A 122 -7.10 7.22 -0.74
CA TYR A 122 -5.92 7.82 -1.36
C TYR A 122 -4.66 7.33 -0.68
N SER A 123 -3.70 6.77 -1.41
CA SER A 123 -2.34 6.59 -0.88
C SER A 123 -1.65 7.95 -0.72
N VAL A 124 -0.74 8.02 0.24
CA VAL A 124 0.06 9.22 0.53
C VAL A 124 1.54 8.93 0.32
N ASP A 125 2.06 7.91 1.02
CA ASP A 125 3.44 7.46 0.88
C ASP A 125 3.59 5.98 1.26
N ILE A 126 4.71 5.41 0.82
CA ILE A 126 5.06 4.01 1.01
C ILE A 126 6.52 3.87 1.40
N SER A 127 6.83 2.85 2.19
CA SER A 127 8.17 2.37 2.52
C SER A 127 8.25 0.88 2.26
N SER A 128 9.39 0.24 2.54
CA SER A 128 9.53 -1.22 2.47
C SER A 128 8.68 -1.98 3.49
N THR A 129 8.29 -1.36 4.60
CA THR A 129 7.60 -2.05 5.72
C THR A 129 6.16 -1.58 5.93
N GLY A 130 5.69 -0.62 5.15
CA GLY A 130 4.32 -0.12 5.33
C GLY A 130 3.99 1.08 4.49
N ILE A 131 2.74 1.50 4.62
CA ILE A 131 2.08 2.48 3.76
C ILE A 131 1.26 3.46 4.60
N ARG A 132 1.09 4.66 4.07
CA ARG A 132 0.18 5.68 4.60
C ARG A 132 -0.89 5.98 3.56
N PHE A 133 -2.15 5.97 3.98
CA PHE A 133 -3.29 6.27 3.12
C PHE A 133 -4.39 7.01 3.87
N LEU A 134 -5.34 7.58 3.13
CA LEU A 134 -6.51 8.27 3.64
C LEU A 134 -7.75 7.40 3.47
N HIS A 135 -8.60 7.38 4.50
CA HIS A 135 -9.85 6.64 4.58
C HIS A 135 -10.99 7.59 5.02
N ASP A 136 -12.24 7.33 4.62
CA ASP A 136 -13.39 8.16 4.96
C ASP A 136 -13.95 7.89 6.36
N THR A 137 -13.81 6.64 6.84
CA THR A 137 -14.11 6.26 8.23
C THR A 137 -12.86 5.96 9.06
N GLU A 138 -13.01 5.95 10.38
CA GLU A 138 -11.98 5.47 11.31
C GLU A 138 -11.66 3.98 11.07
N LEU A 139 -10.39 3.60 11.19
CA LEU A 139 -9.90 2.20 11.27
C LEU A 139 -9.14 2.02 12.59
N TYR A 140 -9.26 0.86 13.23
CA TYR A 140 -8.64 0.61 14.53
C TYR A 140 -7.30 -0.13 14.41
N PRO A 141 -6.32 0.14 15.30
CA PRO A 141 -5.09 -0.63 15.36
C PRO A 141 -5.35 -2.14 15.50
N GLY A 142 -4.60 -2.94 14.74
CA GLY A 142 -4.77 -4.39 14.65
C GLY A 142 -5.79 -4.85 13.60
N GLU A 143 -6.60 -3.95 13.03
CA GLU A 143 -7.45 -4.31 11.89
C GLU A 143 -6.60 -4.70 10.68
N GLN A 144 -7.02 -5.76 9.99
CA GLN A 144 -6.43 -6.16 8.72
C GLN A 144 -7.29 -5.64 7.58
N ILE A 145 -6.63 -5.10 6.57
CA ILE A 145 -7.25 -4.56 5.37
C ILE A 145 -6.45 -4.94 4.14
N THR A 146 -7.11 -4.90 2.99
CA THR A 146 -6.45 -5.12 1.71
C THR A 146 -6.52 -3.84 0.88
N LEU A 147 -5.34 -3.36 0.47
CA LEU A 147 -5.20 -2.20 -0.40
C LEU A 147 -4.94 -2.68 -1.83
N TRP A 148 -5.81 -2.29 -2.74
CA TRP A 148 -5.65 -2.58 -4.16
C TRP A 148 -5.15 -1.33 -4.86
N THR A 149 -3.91 -1.37 -5.32
CA THR A 149 -3.28 -0.33 -6.12
C THR A 149 -3.32 -0.71 -7.60
N SER A 150 -2.91 0.21 -8.48
CA SER A 150 -2.75 -0.11 -9.91
C SER A 150 -1.65 -1.15 -10.18
N ALA A 151 -0.68 -1.28 -9.27
CA ALA A 151 0.48 -2.16 -9.43
C ALA A 151 0.27 -3.53 -8.77
N GLN A 152 -0.32 -3.55 -7.56
CA GLN A 152 -0.42 -4.76 -6.76
C GLN A 152 -1.50 -4.67 -5.67
N ARG A 153 -1.83 -5.83 -5.10
CA ARG A 153 -2.65 -5.99 -3.89
C ARG A 153 -1.72 -6.09 -2.67
N LEU A 154 -2.03 -5.35 -1.60
CA LEU A 154 -1.25 -5.29 -0.37
C LEU A 154 -2.14 -5.58 0.84
N THR A 155 -1.87 -6.69 1.53
CA THR A 155 -2.49 -6.95 2.83
C THR A 155 -1.72 -6.22 3.91
N CYS A 156 -2.43 -5.42 4.70
CA CYS A 156 -1.82 -4.55 5.69
C CYS A 156 -2.54 -4.65 7.03
N THR A 157 -1.79 -4.49 8.12
CA THR A 157 -2.32 -4.34 9.47
C THR A 157 -2.27 -2.86 9.86
N VAL A 158 -3.40 -2.31 10.27
CA VAL A 158 -3.51 -0.94 10.77
C VAL A 158 -2.68 -0.81 12.04
N ILE A 159 -1.73 0.12 12.06
CA ILE A 159 -0.88 0.39 13.24
C ILE A 159 -1.26 1.71 13.92
N ARG A 160 -1.82 2.66 13.16
CA ARG A 160 -2.26 3.95 13.68
C ARG A 160 -3.37 4.53 12.82
N CYS A 161 -4.26 5.25 13.46
CA CYS A 161 -5.28 6.06 12.83
C CYS A 161 -5.23 7.46 13.44
N ARG A 162 -5.26 8.48 12.59
CA ARG A 162 -5.36 9.88 13.01
C ARG A 162 -6.51 10.53 12.27
N ARG A 163 -7.52 10.97 13.01
CA ARG A 163 -8.61 11.78 12.45
C ARG A 163 -8.07 13.13 11.98
N LEU A 164 -8.39 13.52 10.75
CA LEU A 164 -8.05 14.83 10.18
C LEU A 164 -9.28 15.73 10.13
N ASN A 165 -10.44 15.19 9.74
CA ASN A 165 -11.74 15.84 9.79
C ASN A 165 -12.87 14.79 9.96
N GLU A 166 -14.12 15.10 9.62
CA GLU A 166 -15.26 14.17 9.76
C GLU A 166 -15.24 13.02 8.77
N LEU A 167 -14.70 13.22 7.56
CA LEU A 167 -14.68 12.25 6.46
C LEU A 167 -13.26 11.99 5.95
N CYS A 168 -12.25 12.15 6.81
CA CYS A 168 -10.86 11.91 6.44
C CYS A 168 -10.05 11.50 7.67
N TYR A 169 -9.53 10.29 7.60
CA TYR A 169 -8.67 9.67 8.58
C TYR A 169 -7.36 9.29 7.89
N GLU A 170 -6.24 9.72 8.45
CA GLU A 170 -4.91 9.30 8.03
C GLU A 170 -4.57 7.98 8.72
N ILE A 171 -4.39 6.94 7.93
CA ILE A 171 -4.06 5.60 8.41
C ILE A 171 -2.61 5.30 8.09
N GLY A 172 -1.88 4.85 9.10
CA GLY A 172 -0.62 4.16 8.91
C GLY A 172 -0.84 2.66 9.06
N ALA A 173 -0.38 1.89 8.09
CA ALA A 173 -0.45 0.44 8.13
C ALA A 173 0.93 -0.18 7.85
N SER A 174 1.20 -1.30 8.52
CA SER A 174 2.34 -2.16 8.24
C SER A 174 1.93 -3.20 7.21
N PHE A 175 2.83 -3.60 6.32
CA PHE A 175 2.58 -4.78 5.50
C PHE A 175 2.52 -6.01 6.42
N ALA A 176 1.59 -6.91 6.12
CA ALA A 176 1.67 -8.25 6.68
C ALA A 176 2.92 -8.93 6.09
N ASP A 177 3.64 -9.70 6.90
CA ASP A 177 4.63 -10.62 6.34
C ASP A 177 3.87 -11.58 5.42
N ASP A 178 4.31 -11.72 4.16
CA ASP A 178 3.78 -12.73 3.25
C ASP A 178 4.02 -14.10 3.90
N ASP A 179 2.99 -14.67 4.53
CA ASP A 179 2.99 -16.09 4.86
C ASP A 179 2.82 -16.82 3.51
N PRO A 180 3.86 -17.52 3.00
CA PRO A 180 3.85 -18.12 1.66
C PRO A 180 2.79 -19.23 1.49
N ASN A 181 1.98 -19.49 2.52
CA ASN A 181 0.99 -20.55 2.58
C ASN A 181 -0.45 -20.09 2.41
N VAL A 182 -0.71 -18.80 2.15
CA VAL A 182 -2.07 -18.32 1.87
C VAL A 182 -2.31 -18.41 0.35
N GLU A 183 -2.91 -19.52 -0.07
CA GLU A 183 -3.43 -19.68 -1.42
C GLU A 183 -4.26 -18.45 -1.82
N SER A 184 -3.89 -17.82 -2.93
CA SER A 184 -4.69 -16.81 -3.60
C SER A 184 -6.14 -17.28 -3.68
N PRO A 185 -7.15 -16.48 -3.29
CA PRO A 185 -8.54 -16.89 -3.44
C PRO A 185 -8.78 -17.21 -4.90
N GLN A 186 -9.12 -18.47 -5.18
CA GLN A 186 -9.47 -18.94 -6.52
C GLN A 186 -10.61 -18.05 -7.04
N ASP A 187 -10.40 -17.43 -8.20
CA ASP A 187 -11.42 -16.70 -8.90
C ASP A 187 -12.64 -17.61 -9.06
N VAL A 188 -13.77 -17.22 -8.45
CA VAL A 188 -15.03 -17.94 -8.59
C VAL A 188 -15.44 -17.87 -10.07
N GLU A 189 -15.21 -18.97 -10.79
CA GLU A 189 -15.71 -19.18 -12.14
C GLU A 189 -17.24 -19.01 -12.14
N HIS A 190 -17.73 -18.30 -13.14
CA HIS A 190 -19.14 -17.96 -13.32
C HIS A 190 -20.04 -19.22 -13.41
N PRO A 191 -21.29 -19.12 -12.93
CA PRO A 191 -22.21 -20.25 -12.93
C PRO A 191 -22.75 -20.53 -14.35
N GLU A 192 -22.59 -21.79 -14.75
CA GLU A 192 -23.53 -22.63 -15.51
C GLU A 192 -24.24 -21.98 -16.71
N HIS A 193 -23.68 -22.22 -17.90
CA HIS A 193 -24.43 -22.13 -19.15
C HIS A 193 -25.20 -23.45 -19.34
N ASP A 194 -26.46 -23.46 -18.92
CA ASP A 194 -27.43 -24.51 -19.23
C ASP A 194 -27.76 -24.44 -20.73
N GLY A 195 -27.45 -25.53 -21.44
CA GLY A 195 -27.57 -25.66 -22.89
C GLY A 195 -28.39 -26.89 -23.25
N HIS A 196 -29.70 -26.71 -23.35
CA HIS A 196 -30.63 -27.64 -24.00
C HIS A 196 -30.18 -28.03 -25.41
N ARG A 197 -30.14 -29.34 -25.69
CA ARG A 197 -30.51 -29.98 -26.97
C ARG A 197 -30.68 -31.49 -26.72
N SER A 198 -31.92 -31.95 -26.61
CA SER A 198 -32.76 -32.48 -27.70
C SER A 198 -32.60 -34.00 -27.83
N GLU A 199 -33.64 -34.66 -27.31
CA GLU A 199 -34.27 -35.90 -27.77
C GLU A 199 -33.62 -36.61 -28.97
N ASP A 200 -33.26 -37.89 -28.78
CA ASP A 200 -33.31 -38.89 -29.83
C ASP A 200 -34.16 -40.07 -29.35
N PHE A 201 -35.26 -40.24 -30.08
CA PHE A 201 -36.23 -41.32 -30.02
C PHE A 201 -35.76 -42.49 -30.92
N LEU A 202 -36.03 -43.71 -30.45
CA LEU A 202 -36.10 -45.00 -31.16
C LEU A 202 -34.81 -45.75 -31.59
N ASN A 203 -34.81 -47.00 -31.11
CA ASN A 203 -34.11 -48.24 -31.52
C ASN A 203 -32.66 -48.46 -31.10
#